data_AF-A0A959RF99-F1
#
_entry.id   AF-A0A959RF99-F1
#
_cell.length_a   1.000
_cell.length_b   1.000
_cell.length_c   1.000
_cell.angle_alpha   90.00
_cell.angle_beta   90.00
_cell.angle_gamma   90.00
#
_symmetry.space_group_name_H-M   'P 1'
#
loop_
_entity.id
_entity.type
_entity.pdbx_description
1 polymer ?
#
loop_
_entity_poly.entity_id
_entity_poly.type
_entity_poly.pdbx_seq_one_letter_code
_entity_poly.pdbx_strand_id
1 'polypeptide(L)'
;MKKLAIIAILLFLSLNLTSCINITRNIKVNKDGSGSENMMLEFDKTFFDIMVSFATMGDSTNANAIRDSLYDDEDFISGIKEKLIGVPGLTLENIYSVTNADSSKTIFASYAFDNVDKLGISISDDSDQLLSEKIEVKYTDRGDDILFTYTELEDPEDVNGQDSTYTAIIDGIAELFKGKQAVYSFEFDYDVISSNATTQDGRKLTWIVPLDEKMRNREKLHLEAILQK
;
A
#
# COMPACT_ATOMS: atom_id res chain seq x y z
N MET A 1 -26.69 -10.69 36.00
CA MET A 1 -26.44 -9.40 35.34
C MET A 1 -24.94 -9.08 35.15
N LYS A 2 -24.08 -9.21 36.18
CA LYS A 2 -22.63 -8.93 36.04
C LYS A 2 -21.88 -9.79 34.98
N LYS A 3 -22.27 -11.07 34.79
CA LYS A 3 -21.66 -11.96 33.78
C LYS A 3 -22.06 -11.63 32.33
N LEU A 4 -23.26 -11.08 32.11
CA LEU A 4 -23.73 -10.64 30.78
C LEU A 4 -23.09 -9.31 30.36
N ALA A 5 -22.82 -8.42 31.31
CA ALA A 5 -22.09 -7.18 31.06
C ALA A 5 -20.63 -7.46 30.65
N ILE A 6 -19.96 -8.45 31.26
CA ILE A 6 -18.59 -8.83 30.91
C ILE A 6 -18.52 -9.45 29.50
N ILE A 7 -19.50 -10.28 29.11
CA ILE A 7 -19.58 -10.84 27.75
C ILE A 7 -19.90 -9.74 26.72
N ALA A 8 -20.78 -8.80 27.04
CA ALA A 8 -21.07 -7.66 26.17
C ALA A 8 -19.86 -6.73 26.01
N ILE A 9 -19.07 -6.51 27.07
CA ILE A 9 -17.82 -5.72 27.01
C ILE A 9 -16.74 -6.46 26.20
N LEU A 10 -16.62 -7.79 26.34
CA LEU A 10 -15.73 -8.62 25.51
C LEU A 10 -16.16 -8.67 24.04
N LEU A 11 -17.46 -8.76 23.75
CA LEU A 11 -17.99 -8.64 22.38
C LEU A 11 -17.76 -7.24 21.80
N PHE A 12 -17.86 -6.18 22.61
CA PHE A 12 -17.63 -4.80 22.18
C PHE A 12 -16.14 -4.52 21.96
N LEU A 13 -15.24 -5.14 22.73
CA LEU A 13 -13.79 -5.08 22.52
C LEU A 13 -13.35 -5.84 21.26
N SER A 14 -14.02 -6.93 20.88
CA SER A 14 -13.73 -7.66 19.63
C SER A 14 -14.24 -6.97 18.36
N LEU A 15 -15.03 -5.90 18.48
CA LEU A 15 -15.67 -5.23 17.34
C LEU A 15 -15.00 -3.90 16.93
N ASN A 16 -13.92 -3.48 17.60
CA ASN A 16 -13.26 -2.20 17.36
C ASN A 16 -11.77 -2.33 16.98
N LEU A 17 -11.32 -3.51 16.54
CA LEU A 17 -10.04 -3.62 15.83
C LEU A 17 -10.25 -3.08 14.42
N THR A 18 -10.30 -1.75 14.32
CA THR A 18 -10.40 -1.06 13.03
C THR A 18 -9.02 -1.08 12.37
N SER A 19 -8.93 -1.81 11.26
CA SER A 19 -8.40 -1.34 9.98
C SER A 19 -7.28 -0.28 10.09
N CYS A 20 -6.04 -0.57 9.70
CA CYS A 20 -4.91 0.30 10.07
C CYS A 20 -4.34 1.17 8.95
N ILE A 21 -4.45 0.78 7.68
CA ILE A 21 -3.77 1.48 6.57
C ILE A 21 -4.64 1.55 5.32
N ASN A 22 -4.82 2.74 4.75
CA ASN A 22 -5.39 2.96 3.41
C ASN A 22 -4.29 3.40 2.45
N ILE A 23 -4.32 2.87 1.22
CA ILE A 23 -3.35 3.21 0.17
C ILE A 23 -4.14 3.78 -1.01
N THR A 24 -3.76 4.97 -1.47
CA THR A 24 -4.30 5.54 -2.71
C THR A 24 -3.15 5.98 -3.60
N ARG A 25 -3.14 5.50 -4.84
CA ARG A 25 -2.19 5.90 -5.87
C ARG A 25 -2.94 6.48 -7.05
N ASN A 26 -2.56 7.68 -7.46
CA ASN A 26 -3.08 8.34 -8.64
C ASN A 26 -1.94 8.55 -9.63
N ILE A 27 -1.94 7.78 -10.71
CA ILE A 27 -0.90 7.75 -11.73
C ILE A 27 -1.45 8.36 -13.02
N LYS A 28 -0.67 9.24 -13.63
CA LYS A 28 -0.89 9.70 -15.00
C LYS A 28 0.19 9.13 -15.90
N VAL A 29 -0.19 8.55 -17.02
CA VAL A 29 0.72 7.93 -17.98
C VAL A 29 0.60 8.60 -19.34
N ASN A 30 1.69 9.22 -19.78
CA ASN A 30 1.82 9.88 -21.06
C ASN A 30 2.03 8.85 -22.18
N LYS A 31 1.88 9.30 -23.43
CA LYS A 31 2.03 8.45 -24.63
C LYS A 31 3.39 7.75 -24.76
N ASP A 32 4.45 8.37 -24.25
CA ASP A 32 5.82 7.86 -24.28
C ASP A 32 6.17 6.94 -23.11
N GLY A 33 5.22 6.69 -22.19
CA GLY A 33 5.41 5.89 -20.99
C GLY A 33 5.99 6.69 -19.81
N SER A 34 6.26 7.99 -19.96
CA SER A 34 6.56 8.87 -18.83
C SER A 34 5.28 9.26 -18.08
N GLY A 35 5.41 9.96 -16.95
CA GLY A 35 4.23 10.37 -16.20
C GLY A 35 4.51 10.93 -14.82
N SER A 36 3.48 10.88 -13.98
CA SER A 36 3.55 11.30 -12.57
C SER A 36 2.68 10.43 -11.68
N GLU A 37 3.06 10.32 -10.42
CA GLU A 37 2.30 9.63 -9.40
C GLU A 37 2.10 10.53 -8.18
N ASN A 38 0.87 10.56 -7.68
CA ASN A 38 0.52 11.06 -6.36
C ASN A 38 0.07 9.88 -5.48
N MET A 39 0.89 9.53 -4.50
CA MET A 39 0.61 8.50 -3.51
C MET A 39 0.16 9.14 -2.20
N MET A 40 -0.86 8.54 -1.59
CA MET A 40 -1.34 8.84 -0.25
C MET A 40 -1.39 7.55 0.57
N LEU A 41 -0.70 7.55 1.70
CA LEU A 41 -0.73 6.48 2.69
C LEU A 41 -1.36 7.04 3.96
N GLU A 42 -2.48 6.47 4.38
CA GLU A 42 -3.18 6.90 5.59
C GLU A 42 -3.11 5.80 6.63
N PHE A 43 -2.54 6.13 7.79
CA PHE A 43 -2.37 5.26 8.93
C PHE A 43 -3.36 5.69 10.01
N ASP A 44 -4.31 4.83 10.34
CA ASP A 44 -5.27 5.08 11.41
C ASP A 44 -4.54 5.14 12.76
N LYS A 45 -5.10 5.86 13.74
CA LYS A 45 -4.59 5.88 15.12
C LYS A 45 -4.36 4.45 15.67
N THR A 46 -5.22 3.51 15.30
CA THR A 46 -5.14 2.10 15.71
C THR A 46 -3.84 1.43 15.27
N PHE A 47 -3.28 1.80 14.10
CA PHE A 47 -1.98 1.31 13.65
C PHE A 47 -0.89 1.63 14.67
N PHE A 48 -0.81 2.89 15.08
CA PHE A 48 0.16 3.36 16.06
C PHE A 48 -0.06 2.71 17.44
N ASP A 49 -1.31 2.55 17.87
CA ASP A 49 -1.61 1.89 19.13
C ASP A 49 -1.17 0.42 19.14
N ILE A 50 -1.28 -0.28 18.01
CA ILE A 50 -0.80 -1.65 17.84
C ILE A 50 0.73 -1.69 17.87
N MET A 51 1.40 -0.81 17.12
CA MET A 51 2.87 -0.75 17.10
C MET A 51 3.46 -0.43 18.48
N VAL A 52 2.86 0.51 19.21
CA VAL A 52 3.23 0.80 20.60
C VAL A 52 3.01 -0.42 21.49
N SER A 53 1.89 -1.13 21.32
CA SER A 53 1.60 -2.34 22.10
C SER A 53 2.65 -3.42 21.87
N PHE A 54 3.05 -3.67 20.62
CA PHE A 54 4.11 -4.63 20.30
C PHE A 54 5.47 -4.21 20.87
N ALA A 55 5.86 -2.95 20.70
CA ALA A 55 7.14 -2.45 21.21
C ALA A 55 7.20 -2.48 22.74
N THR A 56 6.06 -2.25 23.42
CA THR A 56 5.98 -2.24 24.90
C THR A 56 5.82 -3.62 25.53
N MET A 57 5.57 -4.68 24.75
CA MET A 57 5.64 -6.06 25.24
C MET A 57 7.05 -6.43 25.74
N GLY A 58 8.09 -5.74 25.26
CA GLY A 58 9.48 -5.88 25.74
C GLY A 58 9.89 -4.90 26.85
N ASP A 59 9.31 -3.70 26.89
CA ASP A 59 9.60 -2.65 27.89
C ASP A 59 8.42 -1.66 28.02
N SER A 60 7.55 -1.90 29.00
CA SER A 60 6.35 -1.08 29.23
C SER A 60 6.65 0.34 29.74
N THR A 61 7.88 0.60 30.20
CA THR A 61 8.24 1.87 30.85
C THR A 61 8.36 3.03 29.88
N ASN A 62 8.53 2.75 28.59
CA ASN A 62 8.81 3.74 27.54
C ASN A 62 7.67 3.93 26.53
N ALA A 63 6.45 3.47 26.83
CA ALA A 63 5.32 3.48 25.88
C ALA A 63 5.05 4.86 25.25
N ASN A 64 5.12 5.94 26.02
CA ASN A 64 4.91 7.30 25.49
C ASN A 64 6.08 7.76 24.62
N ALA A 65 7.33 7.46 24.98
CA ALA A 65 8.49 7.79 24.16
C ALA A 65 8.50 7.02 22.83
N ILE A 66 8.09 5.74 22.86
CA ILE A 66 7.91 4.92 21.66
C ILE A 66 6.79 5.50 20.79
N ARG A 67 5.66 5.88 21.40
CA ARG A 67 4.57 6.52 20.67
C ARG A 67 5.04 7.80 20.01
N ASP A 68 5.66 8.71 20.76
CA ASP A 68 6.14 10.00 20.25
C ASP A 68 7.13 9.79 19.10
N SER A 69 8.02 8.79 19.18
CA SER A 69 8.94 8.40 18.10
C SER A 69 8.24 7.80 16.87
N LEU A 70 7.10 7.12 17.01
CA LEU A 70 6.34 6.62 15.86
C LEU A 70 5.56 7.75 15.17
N TYR A 71 5.20 8.80 15.91
CA TYR A 71 4.59 10.00 15.37
C TYR A 71 5.62 10.99 14.81
N ASP A 72 6.89 10.89 15.20
CA ASP A 72 8.01 11.56 14.56
C ASP A 72 8.43 10.78 13.31
N ASP A 73 8.01 11.26 12.13
CA ASP A 73 8.32 10.63 10.86
C ASP A 73 9.39 11.37 10.08
N GLU A 74 10.15 12.28 10.68
CA GLU A 74 11.22 12.96 9.97
C GLU A 74 12.21 11.93 9.37
N ASP A 75 12.61 10.93 10.15
CA ASP A 75 13.49 9.85 9.71
C ASP A 75 12.84 8.97 8.63
N PHE A 76 11.57 8.61 8.81
CA PHE A 76 10.83 7.81 7.84
C PHE A 76 10.70 8.54 6.50
N ILE A 77 10.26 9.80 6.53
CA ILE A 77 10.13 10.66 5.34
C ILE A 77 11.49 10.91 4.70
N SER A 78 12.55 11.13 5.49
CA SER A 78 13.91 11.28 4.97
C SER A 78 14.39 10.02 4.27
N GLY A 79 14.14 8.84 4.85
CA GLY A 79 14.46 7.55 4.22
C GLY A 79 13.75 7.35 2.88
N ILE A 80 12.47 7.70 2.78
CA ILE A 80 11.75 7.66 1.49
C ILE A 80 12.33 8.66 0.50
N LYS A 81 12.62 9.89 0.93
CA LYS A 81 13.23 10.93 0.09
C LYS A 81 14.54 10.45 -0.53
N GLU A 82 15.44 9.94 0.31
CA GLU A 82 16.76 9.46 -0.12
C GLU A 82 16.65 8.35 -1.16
N LYS A 83 15.72 7.40 -0.95
CA LYS A 83 15.45 6.33 -1.91
C LYS A 83 14.94 6.86 -3.24
N LEU A 84 13.90 7.69 -3.24
CA LEU A 84 13.28 8.19 -4.47
C LEU A 84 14.23 9.11 -5.25
N ILE A 85 15.03 9.93 -4.57
CA ILE A 85 16.05 10.79 -5.20
C ILE A 85 17.18 9.94 -5.81
N GLY A 86 17.50 8.79 -5.21
CA GLY A 86 18.56 7.90 -5.66
C GLY A 86 18.24 7.10 -6.93
N VAL A 87 16.98 7.11 -7.40
CA VAL A 87 16.54 6.32 -8.54
C VAL A 87 16.68 7.11 -9.85
N PRO A 88 17.50 6.66 -10.81
CA PRO A 88 17.55 7.25 -12.14
C PRO A 88 16.19 7.20 -12.84
N GLY A 89 15.77 8.31 -13.44
CA GLY A 89 14.49 8.42 -14.15
C GLY A 89 13.31 8.83 -13.26
N LEU A 90 13.49 8.94 -11.94
CA LEU A 90 12.53 9.57 -11.04
C LEU A 90 12.92 11.02 -10.74
N THR A 91 11.90 11.86 -10.60
CA THR A 91 12.04 13.23 -10.08
C THR A 91 11.05 13.41 -8.95
N LEU A 92 11.55 13.42 -7.71
CA LEU A 92 10.75 13.70 -6.54
C LEU A 92 10.25 15.16 -6.59
N GLU A 93 8.94 15.35 -6.54
CA GLU A 93 8.34 16.68 -6.50
C GLU A 93 8.10 17.14 -5.07
N ASN A 94 7.47 16.28 -4.26
CA ASN A 94 7.16 16.59 -2.87
C ASN A 94 6.95 15.30 -2.07
N ILE A 95 7.32 15.34 -0.79
CA ILE A 95 6.90 14.32 0.16
C ILE A 95 6.85 14.94 1.56
N TYR A 96 5.72 14.73 2.21
CA TYR A 96 5.40 15.31 3.52
C TYR A 96 4.33 14.46 4.20
N SER A 97 4.10 14.74 5.46
CA SER A 97 3.04 14.12 6.23
C SER A 97 2.22 15.15 6.98
N VAL A 98 1.04 14.72 7.43
CA VAL A 98 0.17 15.48 8.31
C VAL A 98 -0.36 14.55 9.39
N THR A 99 -0.42 15.06 10.62
CA THR A 99 -1.20 14.44 11.69
C THR A 99 -2.60 15.01 11.63
N ASN A 100 -3.59 14.14 11.46
CA ASN A 100 -4.99 14.50 11.38
C ASN A 100 -5.59 14.75 12.76
N ALA A 101 -6.77 15.38 12.81
CA ALA A 101 -7.44 15.75 14.07
C ALA A 101 -7.80 14.54 14.96
N ASP A 102 -7.96 13.36 14.35
CA ASP A 102 -8.24 12.09 15.04
C ASP A 102 -6.97 11.33 15.44
N SER A 103 -5.79 11.95 15.31
CA SER A 103 -4.47 11.34 15.51
C SER A 103 -4.12 10.23 14.50
N SER A 104 -4.86 10.09 13.40
CA SER A 104 -4.33 9.36 12.24
C SER A 104 -3.22 10.18 11.57
N LYS A 105 -2.44 9.52 10.72
CA LYS A 105 -1.35 10.16 9.98
C LYS A 105 -1.51 9.90 8.50
N THR A 106 -1.36 10.93 7.68
CA THR A 106 -1.37 10.79 6.23
C THR A 106 -0.03 11.21 5.68
N ILE A 107 0.57 10.37 4.86
CA ILE A 107 1.82 10.62 4.14
C ILE A 107 1.47 10.80 2.67
N PHE A 108 2.00 11.87 2.09
CA PHE A 108 1.83 12.22 0.69
C PHE A 108 3.18 12.17 0.00
N ALA A 109 3.26 11.47 -1.13
CA ALA A 109 4.44 11.48 -2.01
C ALA A 109 4.00 11.79 -3.44
N SER A 110 4.66 12.77 -4.07
CA SER A 110 4.48 13.11 -5.47
C SER A 110 5.80 13.04 -6.20
N TYR A 111 5.83 12.36 -7.33
CA TYR A 111 7.01 12.26 -8.17
C TYR A 111 6.64 12.09 -9.65
N ALA A 112 7.53 12.55 -10.52
CA ALA A 112 7.48 12.27 -11.94
C ALA A 112 8.42 11.10 -12.29
N PHE A 113 8.09 10.37 -13.36
CA PHE A 113 8.90 9.28 -13.89
C PHE A 113 9.07 9.42 -15.40
N ASP A 114 10.23 9.04 -15.91
CA ASP A 114 10.53 9.04 -17.35
C ASP A 114 10.00 7.79 -18.07
N ASN A 115 9.76 6.70 -17.33
CA ASN A 115 9.25 5.44 -17.84
C ASN A 115 8.39 4.73 -16.78
N VAL A 116 7.35 4.01 -17.22
CA VAL A 116 6.42 3.31 -16.33
C VAL A 116 7.10 2.23 -15.48
N ASP A 117 8.26 1.71 -15.89
CA ASP A 117 9.00 0.69 -15.14
C ASP A 117 9.38 1.20 -13.73
N LYS A 118 9.50 2.53 -13.56
CA LYS A 118 9.79 3.16 -12.26
C LYS A 118 8.64 3.09 -11.27
N LEU A 119 7.41 2.81 -11.72
CA LEU A 119 6.25 2.63 -10.84
C LEU A 119 6.32 1.34 -9.99
N GLY A 120 7.25 0.44 -10.33
CA GLY A 120 7.50 -0.81 -9.61
C GLY A 120 8.44 -0.70 -8.41
N ILE A 121 8.90 0.51 -8.09
CA ILE A 121 9.83 0.73 -6.98
C ILE A 121 9.10 0.62 -5.64
N SER A 122 9.61 -0.25 -4.76
CA SER A 122 9.13 -0.32 -3.39
C SER A 122 9.67 0.83 -2.56
N ILE A 123 8.80 1.37 -1.69
CA ILE A 123 9.16 2.36 -0.68
C ILE A 123 9.69 1.66 0.60
N SER A 124 9.53 0.34 0.71
CA SER A 124 10.04 -0.46 1.84
C SER A 124 11.57 -0.53 1.85
N ASP A 125 12.15 -0.85 3.00
CA ASP A 125 13.59 -1.08 3.12
C ASP A 125 13.95 -2.49 2.64
N ASP A 126 14.98 -2.60 1.81
CA ASP A 126 15.51 -3.87 1.29
C ASP A 126 15.95 -4.83 2.42
N SER A 127 16.06 -4.33 3.64
CA SER A 127 16.42 -5.07 4.85
C SER A 127 15.27 -5.91 5.43
N ASP A 128 14.01 -5.59 5.12
CA ASP A 128 12.82 -6.32 5.60
C ASP A 128 12.12 -7.02 4.43
N GLN A 129 12.57 -8.25 4.13
CA GLN A 129 12.00 -9.15 3.11
C GLN A 129 10.51 -9.48 3.29
N LEU A 130 9.91 -9.14 4.44
CA LEU A 130 8.52 -9.49 4.74
C LEU A 130 7.49 -8.68 3.95
N LEU A 131 7.86 -7.53 3.34
CA LEU A 131 6.94 -6.64 2.62
C LEU A 131 7.48 -6.07 1.30
N SER A 132 8.63 -6.55 0.81
CA SER A 132 9.20 -6.07 -0.46
C SER A 132 8.55 -6.76 -1.65
N GLU A 133 7.31 -6.37 -1.98
CA GLU A 133 6.65 -6.80 -3.20
C GLU A 133 7.47 -6.34 -4.41
N LYS A 134 7.99 -7.28 -5.19
CA LYS A 134 8.64 -6.98 -6.47
C LYS A 134 7.55 -6.73 -7.49
N ILE A 135 7.46 -5.51 -7.99
CA ILE A 135 6.48 -5.14 -9.01
C ILE A 135 7.18 -5.02 -10.36
N GLU A 136 6.61 -5.64 -11.38
CA GLU A 136 6.95 -5.43 -12.77
C GLU A 136 5.89 -4.57 -13.46
N VAL A 137 6.31 -3.49 -14.11
CA VAL A 137 5.44 -2.63 -14.92
C VAL A 137 5.93 -2.63 -16.36
N LYS A 138 5.03 -2.93 -17.29
CA LYS A 138 5.34 -2.98 -18.74
C LYS A 138 4.39 -2.08 -19.52
N TYR A 139 4.93 -1.45 -20.55
CA TYR A 139 4.21 -0.64 -21.54
C TYR A 139 4.69 -1.04 -22.93
N THR A 140 3.99 -2.02 -23.51
CA THR A 140 4.45 -2.74 -24.70
C THR A 140 3.70 -2.26 -25.94
N ASP A 141 4.41 -1.64 -26.87
CA ASP A 141 3.87 -1.26 -28.19
C ASP A 141 3.69 -2.52 -29.06
N ARG A 142 2.47 -2.73 -29.57
CA ARG A 142 2.11 -3.85 -30.45
C ARG A 142 1.72 -3.39 -31.86
N GLY A 143 2.08 -2.17 -32.24
CA GLY A 143 1.73 -1.55 -33.51
C GLY A 143 0.51 -0.64 -33.38
N ASP A 144 -0.68 -1.23 -33.39
CA ASP A 144 -1.95 -0.49 -33.35
C ASP A 144 -2.45 -0.20 -31.92
N ASP A 145 -1.93 -0.92 -30.93
CA ASP A 145 -2.28 -0.79 -29.52
C ASP A 145 -1.04 -0.84 -28.61
N ILE A 146 -1.24 -0.41 -27.36
CA ILE A 146 -0.29 -0.57 -26.27
C ILE A 146 -0.88 -1.52 -25.23
N LEU A 147 -0.11 -2.51 -24.78
CA LEU A 147 -0.40 -3.28 -23.57
C LEU A 147 0.30 -2.64 -22.37
N PHE A 148 -0.49 -2.24 -21.39
CA PHE A 148 -0.04 -1.90 -20.07
C PHE A 148 -0.28 -3.05 -19.10
N THR A 149 0.74 -3.44 -18.33
CA THR A 149 0.59 -4.37 -17.20
C THR A 149 1.33 -3.87 -15.97
N TYR A 150 0.71 -4.00 -14.80
CA TYR A 150 1.31 -3.80 -13.48
C TYR A 150 1.13 -5.10 -12.70
N THR A 151 2.21 -5.84 -12.46
CA THR A 151 2.13 -7.20 -11.90
C THR A 151 3.09 -7.38 -10.74
N GLU A 152 2.57 -7.94 -9.65
CA GLU A 152 3.38 -8.44 -8.54
C GLU A 152 4.05 -9.77 -8.92
N LEU A 153 5.36 -9.83 -8.75
CA LEU A 153 6.19 -10.98 -9.07
C LEU A 153 6.25 -11.97 -7.91
N GLU A 154 6.49 -13.25 -8.24
CA GLU A 154 6.78 -14.26 -7.21
C GLU A 154 8.07 -13.93 -6.47
N ASP A 155 8.00 -13.95 -5.14
CA ASP A 155 9.20 -14.18 -4.36
C ASP A 155 9.58 -15.67 -4.49
N PRO A 156 10.75 -16.00 -5.05
CA PRO A 156 11.21 -17.39 -5.14
C PRO A 156 11.32 -18.11 -3.78
N GLU A 157 11.29 -17.39 -2.65
CA GLU A 157 11.33 -17.97 -1.30
C GLU A 157 9.94 -18.30 -0.71
N ASP A 158 8.83 -17.83 -1.29
CA ASP A 158 7.45 -18.05 -0.75
C ASP A 158 6.85 -19.44 -1.10
N VAL A 159 7.69 -20.42 -1.41
CA VAL A 159 7.26 -21.76 -1.89
C VAL A 159 6.96 -22.74 -0.73
N ASN A 160 7.05 -22.33 0.54
CA ASN A 160 6.83 -23.22 1.70
C ASN A 160 5.73 -22.73 2.67
N GLY A 161 4.50 -22.55 2.16
CA GLY A 161 3.34 -22.17 2.96
C GLY A 161 2.40 -23.34 3.33
N GLN A 162 2.78 -24.20 4.28
CA GLN A 162 1.86 -25.17 4.90
C GLN A 162 2.00 -25.32 6.43
N ASP A 163 2.63 -24.35 7.12
CA ASP A 163 2.62 -24.34 8.59
C ASP A 163 1.37 -23.62 9.13
N SER A 164 0.53 -24.34 9.87
CA SER A 164 -0.67 -23.80 10.53
C SER A 164 -0.40 -22.59 11.43
N THR A 165 0.81 -22.47 11.97
CA THR A 165 1.22 -21.32 12.79
C THR A 165 1.35 -20.06 11.94
N TYR A 166 1.88 -20.21 10.71
CA TYR A 166 2.06 -19.12 9.77
C TYR A 166 0.71 -18.62 9.24
N THR A 167 -0.22 -19.52 8.92
CA THR A 167 -1.59 -19.14 8.53
C THR A 167 -2.30 -18.32 9.61
N ALA A 168 -2.18 -18.71 10.88
CA ALA A 168 -2.80 -17.98 11.99
C ALA A 168 -2.22 -16.56 12.16
N ILE A 169 -0.91 -16.39 11.91
CA ILE A 169 -0.25 -15.08 11.92
C ILE A 169 -0.77 -14.23 10.75
N ILE A 170 -0.83 -14.77 9.53
CA ILE A 170 -1.37 -14.05 8.36
C ILE A 170 -2.82 -13.66 8.58
N ASP A 171 -3.66 -14.54 9.10
CA ASP A 171 -5.07 -14.21 9.40
C ASP A 171 -5.19 -13.11 10.46
N GLY A 172 -4.30 -13.11 11.46
CA GLY A 172 -4.21 -12.06 12.47
C GLY A 172 -3.81 -10.70 11.87
N ILE A 173 -2.82 -10.69 10.97
CA ILE A 173 -2.40 -9.48 10.25
C ILE A 173 -3.50 -9.01 9.29
N ALA A 174 -4.13 -9.90 8.53
CA ALA A 174 -5.20 -9.57 7.60
C ALA A 174 -6.40 -8.93 8.31
N GLU A 175 -6.73 -9.33 9.54
CA GLU A 175 -7.78 -8.66 10.32
C GLU A 175 -7.43 -7.19 10.61
N LEU A 176 -6.14 -6.82 10.69
CA LEU A 176 -5.71 -5.42 10.82
C LEU A 176 -5.99 -4.60 9.55
N PHE A 177 -6.24 -5.24 8.41
CA PHE A 177 -6.54 -4.60 7.13
C PHE A 177 -8.02 -4.68 6.75
N LYS A 178 -8.87 -5.26 7.59
CA LYS A 178 -10.28 -5.48 7.30
C LYS A 178 -11.02 -4.19 6.94
N GLY A 179 -11.67 -4.19 5.79
CA GLY A 179 -12.40 -3.03 5.27
C GLY A 179 -11.49 -1.89 4.78
N LYS A 180 -10.17 -2.09 4.75
CA LYS A 180 -9.24 -1.21 4.04
C LYS A 180 -9.04 -1.68 2.61
N GLN A 181 -8.62 -0.73 1.78
CA GLN A 181 -8.40 -0.97 0.38
C GLN A 181 -7.13 -0.24 -0.09
N ALA A 182 -6.46 -0.85 -1.04
CA ALA A 182 -5.54 -0.15 -1.92
C ALA A 182 -6.29 0.26 -3.19
N VAL A 183 -6.26 1.56 -3.50
CA VAL A 183 -6.91 2.13 -4.68
C VAL A 183 -5.82 2.57 -5.64
N TYR A 184 -5.81 1.97 -6.83
CA TYR A 184 -4.90 2.32 -7.92
C TYR A 184 -5.71 3.00 -9.01
N SER A 185 -5.44 4.27 -9.27
CA SER A 185 -6.08 5.03 -10.35
C SER A 185 -5.05 5.40 -11.40
N PHE A 186 -5.21 4.88 -12.61
CA PHE A 186 -4.36 5.22 -13.76
C PHE A 186 -5.16 6.03 -14.78
N GLU A 187 -4.68 7.21 -15.14
CA GLU A 187 -5.20 8.02 -16.24
C GLU A 187 -4.21 7.96 -17.40
N PHE A 188 -4.65 7.42 -18.54
CA PHE A 188 -3.82 7.26 -19.73
C PHE A 188 -4.08 8.37 -20.74
N ASP A 189 -3.04 8.76 -21.49
CA ASP A 189 -3.18 9.68 -22.63
C ASP A 189 -3.85 9.04 -23.87
N TYR A 190 -3.88 7.71 -23.92
CA TYR A 190 -4.54 6.92 -24.96
C TYR A 190 -5.95 6.51 -24.54
N ASP A 191 -6.82 6.24 -25.53
CA ASP A 191 -8.15 5.71 -25.25
C ASP A 191 -8.05 4.24 -24.82
N VAL A 192 -8.87 3.82 -23.84
CA VAL A 192 -8.86 2.44 -23.33
C VAL A 192 -9.76 1.56 -24.20
N ILE A 193 -9.19 0.50 -24.77
CA ILE A 193 -9.91 -0.53 -25.53
C ILE A 193 -10.53 -1.56 -24.58
N SER A 194 -9.73 -2.06 -23.63
CA SER A 194 -10.17 -3.02 -22.62
C SER A 194 -9.30 -2.95 -21.37
N SER A 195 -9.84 -3.35 -20.22
CA SER A 195 -9.09 -3.47 -18.97
C SER A 195 -9.74 -4.46 -18.02
N ASN A 196 -9.00 -4.88 -16.99
CA ASN A 196 -9.54 -5.60 -15.83
C ASN A 196 -9.84 -4.67 -14.64
N ALA A 197 -10.01 -3.37 -14.88
CA ALA A 197 -10.28 -2.38 -13.83
C ALA A 197 -11.63 -2.60 -13.14
N THR A 198 -11.70 -2.27 -11.86
CA THR A 198 -12.97 -2.29 -11.10
C THR A 198 -13.96 -1.28 -11.66
N THR A 199 -13.47 -0.10 -12.05
CA THR A 199 -14.25 0.96 -12.70
C THR A 199 -13.45 1.67 -13.77
N GLN A 200 -14.16 2.28 -14.74
CA GLN A 200 -13.58 3.06 -15.83
C GLN A 200 -14.41 4.33 -16.06
N ASP A 201 -13.72 5.47 -16.16
CA ASP A 201 -14.28 6.77 -16.56
C ASP A 201 -13.41 7.36 -17.69
N GLY A 202 -13.87 7.18 -18.93
CA GLY A 202 -13.10 7.54 -20.12
C GLY A 202 -11.75 6.82 -20.16
N ARG A 203 -10.66 7.59 -19.99
CA ARG A 203 -9.27 7.11 -19.97
C ARG A 203 -8.72 6.82 -18.58
N LYS A 204 -9.53 7.04 -17.55
CA LYS A 204 -9.18 6.76 -16.16
C LYS A 204 -9.69 5.39 -15.76
N LEU A 205 -8.79 4.54 -15.31
CA LEU A 205 -9.05 3.20 -14.81
C LEU A 205 -8.77 3.15 -13.32
N THR A 206 -9.67 2.56 -12.55
CA THR A 206 -9.51 2.42 -11.09
C THR A 206 -9.68 0.97 -10.67
N TRP A 207 -8.66 0.45 -9.99
CA TRP A 207 -8.68 -0.85 -9.31
C TRP A 207 -8.79 -0.64 -7.81
N ILE A 208 -9.69 -1.41 -7.20
CA ILE A 208 -9.90 -1.42 -5.75
C ILE A 208 -9.53 -2.81 -5.25
N VAL A 209 -8.50 -2.87 -4.42
CA VAL A 209 -7.96 -4.13 -3.87
C VAL A 209 -8.24 -4.16 -2.37
N PRO A 210 -9.16 -5.02 -1.89
CA PRO A 210 -9.36 -5.25 -0.47
C PRO A 210 -8.08 -5.82 0.15
N LEU A 211 -7.49 -5.12 1.11
CA LEU A 211 -6.18 -5.48 1.64
C LEU A 211 -6.22 -6.73 2.51
N ASP A 212 -7.32 -6.96 3.22
CA ASP A 212 -7.54 -8.17 4.00
C ASP A 212 -7.68 -9.42 3.13
N GLU A 213 -8.42 -9.34 2.03
CA GLU A 213 -8.53 -10.45 1.06
C GLU A 213 -7.19 -10.72 0.37
N LYS A 214 -6.48 -9.66 -0.05
CA LYS A 214 -5.12 -9.80 -0.63
C LYS A 214 -4.18 -10.56 0.32
N MET A 215 -4.15 -10.17 1.60
CA MET A 215 -3.31 -10.83 2.60
C MET A 215 -3.68 -12.31 2.84
N ARG A 216 -4.98 -12.65 2.86
CA ARG A 216 -5.43 -14.03 3.10
C ARG A 216 -5.23 -14.94 1.90
N ASN A 217 -5.59 -14.45 0.72
CA ASN A 217 -5.59 -15.27 -0.50
C ASN A 217 -4.21 -15.33 -1.16
N ARG A 218 -3.30 -14.41 -0.80
CA ARG A 218 -1.99 -14.22 -1.44
C ARG A 218 -2.12 -14.08 -2.95
N GLU A 219 -3.26 -13.55 -3.39
CA GLU A 219 -3.48 -13.27 -4.80
C GLU A 219 -2.58 -12.12 -5.21
N LYS A 220 -1.74 -12.38 -6.20
CA LYS A 220 -0.83 -11.39 -6.74
C LYS A 220 -1.61 -10.30 -7.42
N LEU A 221 -1.19 -9.07 -7.20
CA LEU A 221 -1.76 -7.93 -7.91
C LEU A 221 -1.45 -8.04 -9.41
N HIS A 222 -2.49 -7.97 -10.24
CA HIS A 222 -2.34 -7.89 -11.70
C HIS A 222 -3.33 -6.88 -12.26
N LEU A 223 -2.81 -5.75 -12.74
CA LEU A 223 -3.56 -4.70 -13.41
C LEU A 223 -3.21 -4.74 -14.90
N GLU A 224 -4.21 -4.73 -15.77
CA GLU A 224 -4.04 -4.80 -17.21
C GLU A 224 -4.94 -3.81 -17.94
N ALA A 225 -4.40 -3.15 -18.96
CA ALA A 225 -5.15 -2.36 -19.91
C ALA A 225 -4.58 -2.48 -21.33
N ILE A 226 -5.46 -2.49 -22.34
CA ILE A 226 -5.11 -2.35 -23.75
C ILE A 226 -5.55 -0.95 -24.20
N LEU A 227 -4.62 -0.19 -24.78
CA LEU A 227 -4.79 1.22 -25.10
C LEU A 227 -4.68 1.45 -26.62
N GLN A 228 -5.55 2.27 -27.18
CA GLN A 228 -5.57 2.64 -28.60
C GLN A 228 -4.56 3.77 -28.88
N LYS A 229 -3.64 3.53 -29.81
CA LYS A 229 -2.62 4.52 -30.23
C LYS A 229 -3.21 5.68 -31.04
#